data_AF-A0AB32WHE4-F1
#
_entry.id   AF-A0AB32WHE4-F1
#
_cell.length_a   1.000
_cell.length_b   1.000
_cell.length_c   1.000
_cell.angle_alpha   90.00
_cell.angle_beta   90.00
_cell.angle_gamma   90.00
#
_symmetry.space_group_name_H-M   'P 1'
#
loop_
_entity.id
_entity.type
_entity.pdbx_description
1 polymer ?
#
loop_
_entity_poly.entity_id
_entity_poly.type
_entity_poly.pdbx_seq_one_letter_code
_entity_poly.pdbx_strand_id
1 'polypeptide(L)'
;MTLLYRSKTFLFFLITISGLTSFIICQSPTYSYHYCLGPDNDTATAGYKSNLTDVLDSISSKASDHSFYNDSLNGIYSLFLCRGDVSSDVCQDCVSNATQTLTQRCPSDKSAIIWYDQCMLRYSNINIFGLVRLLPGVSMWNTLNKTSPDEGNIGAQGLIFSLVDHAPYTENMFETKETVVGNGPDRRYGLVQCSRDLNVSACSSCLRDLLDQTENCCIEKRGWRI
;
A
#
# COMPACT_ATOMS: atom_id res chain seq x y z
N MET A 1 -13.93 -31.21 -76.68
CA MET A 1 -14.63 -30.92 -75.41
C MET A 1 -13.70 -30.07 -74.57
N THR A 2 -14.15 -28.87 -74.24
CA THR A 2 -13.45 -27.70 -73.71
C THR A 2 -12.55 -27.96 -72.49
N LEU A 3 -11.27 -27.59 -72.59
CA LEU A 3 -10.37 -27.42 -71.45
C LEU A 3 -10.40 -25.95 -70.99
N LEU A 4 -10.83 -25.79 -69.74
CA LEU A 4 -11.11 -24.52 -69.06
C LEU A 4 -9.84 -23.77 -68.66
N TYR A 5 -9.94 -22.45 -68.86
CA TYR A 5 -9.14 -21.35 -68.31
C TYR A 5 -8.86 -21.47 -66.80
N ARG A 6 -7.62 -21.19 -66.36
CA ARG A 6 -7.37 -20.77 -64.97
C ARG A 6 -6.29 -19.69 -64.88
N SER A 7 -6.79 -18.48 -64.67
CA SER A 7 -6.12 -17.24 -64.26
C SER A 7 -5.10 -17.44 -63.14
N LYS A 8 -3.88 -16.93 -63.33
CA LYS A 8 -2.86 -16.79 -62.28
C LYS A 8 -3.18 -15.55 -61.45
N THR A 9 -3.89 -15.74 -60.34
CA THR A 9 -4.14 -14.65 -59.38
C THR A 9 -2.98 -14.56 -58.39
N PHE A 10 -2.38 -13.39 -58.33
CA PHE A 10 -1.27 -12.97 -57.47
C PHE A 10 -1.68 -13.02 -55.99
N LEU A 11 -0.94 -13.74 -55.13
CA LEU A 11 -1.10 -13.65 -53.68
C LEU A 11 0.11 -12.91 -53.10
N PHE A 12 -0.05 -11.60 -52.88
CA PHE A 12 0.85 -10.82 -52.02
C PHE A 12 0.58 -11.20 -50.57
N PHE A 13 1.54 -11.85 -49.91
CA PHE A 13 1.52 -12.07 -48.46
C PHE A 13 1.75 -10.73 -47.76
N LEU A 14 0.68 -10.11 -47.24
CA LEU A 14 0.80 -9.00 -46.28
C LEU A 14 1.20 -9.60 -44.93
N ILE A 15 2.49 -9.54 -44.61
CA ILE A 15 2.99 -9.84 -43.27
C ILE A 15 2.57 -8.68 -42.37
N THR A 16 1.40 -8.80 -41.74
CA THR A 16 1.03 -7.90 -40.65
C THR A 16 1.92 -8.23 -39.46
N ILE A 17 2.92 -7.38 -39.20
CA ILE A 17 3.66 -7.38 -37.94
C ILE A 17 2.64 -6.98 -36.86
N SER A 18 1.98 -7.95 -36.24
CA SER A 18 1.28 -7.70 -34.99
C SER A 18 2.36 -7.48 -33.93
N GLY A 19 2.72 -6.22 -33.70
CA GLY A 19 3.51 -5.87 -32.54
C GLY A 19 2.77 -6.38 -31.32
N LEU A 20 3.40 -7.28 -30.55
CA LEU A 20 3.02 -7.50 -29.17
C LEU A 20 3.31 -6.19 -28.44
N THR A 21 2.35 -5.27 -28.46
CA THR A 21 2.33 -4.18 -27.49
C THR A 21 2.02 -4.85 -26.16
N SER A 22 3.06 -5.06 -25.35
CA SER A 22 2.90 -5.34 -23.94
C SER A 22 2.02 -4.25 -23.37
N PHE A 23 0.74 -4.54 -23.14
CA PHE A 23 -0.13 -3.67 -22.38
C PHE A 23 0.43 -3.68 -20.96
N ILE A 24 1.22 -2.67 -20.61
CA ILE A 24 1.49 -2.37 -19.21
C ILE A 24 0.13 -1.97 -18.64
N ILE A 25 -0.54 -2.92 -18.00
CA ILE A 25 -1.72 -2.61 -17.21
C ILE A 25 -1.18 -1.80 -16.02
N CYS A 26 -1.27 -0.47 -16.11
CA CYS A 26 -1.17 0.36 -14.92
C CYS A 26 -2.39 0.00 -14.06
N GLN A 27 -2.19 -0.87 -13.07
CA GLN A 27 -3.25 -1.18 -12.12
C GLN A 27 -3.41 0.05 -11.23
N SER A 28 -4.61 0.64 -11.24
CA SER A 28 -4.94 1.74 -10.35
C SER A 28 -4.71 1.31 -8.89
N PRO A 29 -4.13 2.17 -8.04
CA PRO A 29 -3.96 1.91 -6.62
C PRO A 29 -5.27 1.45 -5.98
N THR A 30 -5.21 0.42 -5.13
CA THR A 30 -6.40 -0.14 -4.48
C THR A 30 -6.67 0.59 -3.18
N TYR A 31 -7.72 1.42 -3.16
CA TYR A 31 -8.11 2.17 -1.97
C TYR A 31 -8.51 1.22 -0.84
N SER A 32 -7.93 1.41 0.34
CA SER A 32 -8.25 0.61 1.53
C SER A 32 -9.18 1.41 2.46
N TYR A 33 -8.70 2.51 3.04
CA TYR A 33 -9.47 3.33 3.98
C TYR A 33 -8.82 4.69 4.24
N HIS A 34 -9.53 5.63 4.89
CA HIS A 34 -8.96 6.88 5.40
C HIS A 34 -9.65 7.34 6.69
N TYR A 35 -8.95 8.15 7.47
CA TYR A 35 -9.53 8.94 8.55
C TYR A 35 -9.22 10.40 8.34
N CYS A 36 -10.26 11.23 8.46
CA CYS A 36 -10.14 12.65 8.67
C CYS A 36 -10.13 12.90 10.19
N LEU A 37 -9.09 13.52 10.71
CA LEU A 37 -8.81 13.63 12.14
C LEU A 37 -8.83 15.11 12.56
N GLY A 38 -9.83 15.47 13.35
CA GLY A 38 -9.99 16.80 13.93
C GLY A 38 -11.26 16.88 14.77
N PRO A 39 -11.38 17.86 15.67
CA PRO A 39 -12.66 18.17 16.30
C PRO A 39 -13.67 18.60 15.23
N ASP A 40 -14.90 18.08 15.27
CA ASP A 40 -15.97 18.45 14.33
C ASP A 40 -16.22 19.98 14.24
N ASN A 41 -15.82 20.73 15.26
CA ASN A 41 -15.99 22.18 15.36
C ASN A 41 -14.74 23.01 15.03
N ASP A 42 -13.60 22.40 14.71
CA ASP A 42 -12.36 23.13 14.38
C ASP A 42 -12.17 23.19 12.86
N THR A 43 -12.99 24.03 12.22
CA THR A 43 -12.95 24.17 10.76
C THR A 43 -11.64 24.84 10.34
N ALA A 44 -10.88 24.23 9.43
CA ALA A 44 -9.68 24.88 8.86
C ALA A 44 -10.02 26.22 8.19
N THR A 45 -9.18 27.23 8.46
CA THR A 45 -9.25 28.53 7.79
C THR A 45 -8.91 28.40 6.30
N ALA A 46 -9.35 29.36 5.48
CA ALA A 46 -9.01 29.37 4.05
C ALA A 46 -7.48 29.36 3.82
N GLY A 47 -6.71 30.05 4.68
CA GLY A 47 -5.25 30.02 4.64
C GLY A 47 -4.68 28.63 4.93
N TYR A 48 -5.23 27.91 5.91
CA TYR A 48 -4.79 26.54 6.18
C TYR A 48 -5.08 25.60 5.01
N LYS A 49 -6.22 25.75 4.33
CA LYS A 49 -6.56 24.93 3.14
C LYS A 49 -5.59 25.16 1.98
N SER A 50 -5.19 26.42 1.75
CA SER A 50 -4.14 26.75 0.78
C SER A 50 -2.81 26.10 1.15
N ASN A 51 -2.39 26.26 2.41
CA ASN A 51 -1.14 25.67 2.90
C ASN A 51 -1.15 24.13 2.79
N LEU A 52 -2.29 23.49 3.07
CA LEU A 52 -2.45 22.04 2.94
C LEU A 52 -2.36 21.60 1.47
N THR A 53 -2.91 22.38 0.54
CA THR A 53 -2.77 22.11 -0.90
C THR A 53 -1.29 22.13 -1.31
N ASP A 54 -0.56 23.16 -0.89
CA ASP A 54 0.88 23.27 -1.16
C ASP A 54 1.68 22.08 -0.59
N VAL A 55 1.32 21.63 0.62
CA VAL A 55 1.94 20.47 1.28
C VAL A 55 1.66 19.18 0.51
N LEU A 56 0.40 18.94 0.11
CA LEU A 56 -0.01 17.75 -0.62
C LEU A 56 0.62 17.69 -2.02
N ASP A 57 0.72 18.83 -2.73
CA ASP A 57 1.40 18.92 -4.01
C ASP A 57 2.91 18.67 -3.88
N SER A 58 3.54 19.32 -2.88
CA SER A 58 4.96 19.15 -2.59
C SER A 58 5.29 17.69 -2.28
N ILE A 59 4.57 17.07 -1.35
CA ILE A 59 4.85 15.69 -0.96
C ILE A 59 4.55 14.69 -2.08
N SER A 60 3.52 14.91 -2.89
CA SER A 60 3.22 14.04 -4.04
C SER A 60 4.34 14.05 -5.07
N SER A 61 5.02 15.17 -5.27
CA SER A 61 6.11 15.28 -6.25
C SER A 61 7.31 14.38 -5.91
N LYS A 62 7.52 14.12 -4.61
CA LYS A 62 8.63 13.32 -4.06
C LYS A 62 8.44 11.82 -4.25
N ALA A 63 7.25 11.37 -4.63
CA ALA A 63 7.00 9.95 -4.88
C ALA A 63 7.60 9.45 -6.21
N SER A 64 8.12 10.35 -7.05
CA SER A 64 8.79 10.01 -8.31
C SER A 64 10.18 9.38 -8.10
N ASP A 65 10.88 9.79 -7.04
CA ASP A 65 12.25 9.36 -6.72
C ASP A 65 12.40 8.75 -5.32
N HIS A 66 11.37 8.84 -4.48
CA HIS A 66 11.38 8.25 -3.13
C HIS A 66 10.20 7.31 -2.89
N SER A 67 10.45 6.18 -2.22
CA SER A 67 9.41 5.29 -1.70
C SER A 67 8.97 5.64 -0.26
N PHE A 68 9.58 6.66 0.33
CA PHE A 68 9.21 7.26 1.61
C PHE A 68 9.80 8.66 1.62
N TYR A 69 8.99 9.61 2.06
CA TYR A 69 9.44 10.97 2.26
C TYR A 69 8.63 11.56 3.40
N ASN A 70 9.28 12.36 4.23
CA ASN A 70 8.63 13.15 5.25
C ASN A 70 9.12 14.60 5.18
N ASP A 71 8.24 15.55 5.46
CA ASP A 71 8.59 16.96 5.42
C ASP A 71 7.61 17.79 6.24
N SER A 72 8.06 18.97 6.66
CA SER A 72 7.22 19.99 7.26
C SER A 72 7.20 21.24 6.40
N LEU A 73 6.04 21.61 5.89
CA LEU A 73 5.84 22.82 5.12
C LEU A 73 4.65 23.59 5.71
N ASN A 74 4.77 24.91 5.85
CA ASN A 74 3.72 25.78 6.38
C ASN A 74 3.16 25.34 7.77
N GLY A 75 4.00 24.71 8.60
CA GLY A 75 3.60 24.19 9.92
C GLY A 75 2.76 22.91 9.88
N ILE A 76 2.68 22.25 8.72
CA ILE A 76 2.01 20.96 8.53
C ILE A 76 3.09 19.90 8.30
N TYR A 77 3.08 18.87 9.13
CA TYR A 77 3.94 17.70 9.04
C TYR A 77 3.27 16.67 8.14
N SER A 78 3.99 16.13 7.18
CA SER A 78 3.48 15.16 6.23
C SER A 78 4.48 14.05 5.97
N LEU A 79 3.98 12.85 5.70
CA LEU A 79 4.79 11.73 5.23
C LEU A 79 3.97 10.82 4.32
N PHE A 80 4.65 10.17 3.39
CA PHE A 80 4.12 9.00 2.70
C PHE A 80 5.08 7.84 2.84
N LEU A 81 4.52 6.63 2.71
CA LEU A 81 5.27 5.38 2.67
C LEU A 81 4.64 4.50 1.61
N CYS A 82 5.40 4.17 0.57
CA CYS A 82 5.04 3.16 -0.40
C CYS A 82 5.43 1.77 0.11
N ARG A 83 4.71 0.75 -0.34
CA ARG A 83 5.02 -0.63 -0.01
C ARG A 83 6.40 -1.01 -0.54
N GLY A 84 7.19 -1.74 0.22
CA GLY A 84 8.62 -1.93 -0.11
C GLY A 84 8.91 -2.72 -1.39
N ASP A 85 7.90 -3.38 -1.97
CA ASP A 85 7.98 -4.21 -3.18
C ASP A 85 7.39 -3.54 -4.44
N VAL A 86 6.88 -2.30 -4.36
CA VAL A 86 6.31 -1.59 -5.53
C VAL A 86 7.36 -0.77 -6.28
N SER A 87 7.18 -0.62 -7.59
CA SER A 87 8.03 0.27 -8.42
C SER A 87 7.78 1.75 -8.11
N SER A 88 8.72 2.61 -8.50
CA SER A 88 8.57 4.07 -8.36
C SER A 88 7.31 4.61 -9.06
N ASP A 89 6.98 4.10 -10.25
CA ASP A 89 5.76 4.51 -10.96
C ASP A 89 4.49 4.17 -10.17
N VAL A 90 4.41 2.95 -9.62
CA VAL A 90 3.27 2.52 -8.79
C VAL A 90 3.19 3.32 -7.49
N CYS A 91 4.35 3.65 -6.91
CA CYS A 91 4.44 4.51 -5.73
C CYS A 91 3.92 5.92 -6.04
N GLN A 92 4.39 6.54 -7.13
CA GLN A 92 3.98 7.86 -7.59
C GLN A 92 2.47 7.92 -7.85
N ASP A 93 1.94 6.94 -8.58
CA ASP A 93 0.51 6.85 -8.87
C ASP A 93 -0.32 6.70 -7.58
N CYS A 94 0.16 5.88 -6.64
CA CYS A 94 -0.50 5.69 -5.36
C CYS A 94 -0.55 6.97 -4.52
N VAL A 95 0.59 7.65 -4.37
CA VAL A 95 0.67 8.88 -3.59
C VAL A 95 -0.15 9.99 -4.23
N SER A 96 -0.15 10.10 -5.56
CA SER A 96 -1.00 11.08 -6.28
C SER A 96 -2.49 10.82 -6.08
N ASN A 97 -2.94 9.56 -6.09
CA ASN A 97 -4.33 9.22 -5.79
C ASN A 97 -4.68 9.50 -4.32
N ALA A 98 -3.75 9.22 -3.40
CA ALA A 98 -3.90 9.49 -1.98
C ALA A 98 -4.08 10.98 -1.68
N THR A 99 -3.26 11.85 -2.27
CA THR A 99 -3.37 13.31 -2.11
C THR A 99 -4.68 13.84 -2.66
N GLN A 100 -5.05 13.47 -3.89
CA GLN A 100 -6.33 13.85 -4.49
C GLN A 100 -7.54 13.41 -3.63
N THR A 101 -7.50 12.18 -3.10
CA THR A 101 -8.56 11.65 -2.25
C THR A 101 -8.67 12.43 -0.94
N LEU A 102 -7.55 12.76 -0.30
CA LEU A 102 -7.55 13.52 0.95
C LEU A 102 -8.04 14.96 0.76
N THR A 103 -7.66 15.61 -0.34
CA THR A 103 -8.17 16.95 -0.70
C THR A 103 -9.70 16.95 -0.83
N GLN A 104 -10.29 15.87 -1.38
CA GLN A 104 -11.73 15.76 -1.56
C GLN A 104 -12.46 15.35 -0.28
N ARG A 105 -11.91 14.40 0.49
CA ARG A 105 -12.61 13.76 1.61
C ARG A 105 -12.32 14.39 2.96
N CYS A 106 -11.16 15.01 3.14
CA CYS A 106 -10.75 15.71 4.37
C CYS A 106 -10.43 17.19 4.13
N PRO A 107 -11.31 17.96 3.44
CA PRO A 107 -10.98 19.31 2.94
C PRO A 107 -10.78 20.36 4.04
N SER A 108 -11.13 20.06 5.29
CA SER A 108 -11.05 21.01 6.40
C SER A 108 -10.35 20.45 7.64
N ASP A 109 -9.86 19.22 7.58
CA ASP A 109 -9.24 18.55 8.72
C ASP A 109 -7.77 18.89 8.80
N LYS A 110 -7.30 19.19 10.01
CA LYS A 110 -5.89 19.55 10.27
C LYS A 110 -4.98 18.33 10.39
N SER A 111 -5.55 17.14 10.40
CA SER A 111 -4.82 15.89 10.35
C SER A 111 -5.63 14.87 9.55
N ALA A 112 -4.96 14.03 8.79
CA ALA A 112 -5.60 12.89 8.15
C ALA A 112 -4.59 11.79 7.86
N ILE A 113 -5.10 10.59 7.65
CA ILE A 113 -4.32 9.46 7.14
C ILE A 113 -5.17 8.68 6.15
N ILE A 114 -4.53 8.20 5.09
CA ILE A 114 -5.14 7.36 4.06
C ILE A 114 -4.23 6.18 3.77
N TRP A 115 -4.83 5.04 3.50
CA TRP A 115 -4.16 3.82 3.06
C TRP A 115 -4.77 3.33 1.75
N TYR A 116 -3.86 3.01 0.85
CA TYR A 116 -4.04 2.14 -0.29
C TYR A 116 -3.23 0.86 -0.05
N ASP A 117 -3.44 -0.16 -0.86
CA ASP A 117 -2.63 -1.39 -0.76
C ASP A 117 -1.16 -1.15 -1.11
N GLN A 118 -0.87 -0.11 -1.89
CA GLN A 118 0.45 0.22 -2.42
C GLN A 118 1.17 1.33 -1.64
N CYS A 119 0.44 2.15 -0.86
CA CYS A 119 1.04 3.24 -0.09
C CYS A 119 0.13 3.74 1.03
N MET A 120 0.69 4.50 1.96
CA MET A 120 -0.03 5.33 2.90
C MET A 120 0.43 6.79 2.81
N LEU A 121 -0.45 7.73 3.11
CA LEU A 121 -0.11 9.14 3.29
C LEU A 121 -0.75 9.68 4.56
N ARG A 122 0.01 10.47 5.32
CA ARG A 122 -0.45 11.10 6.56
C ARG A 122 0.00 12.55 6.61
N TYR A 123 -0.87 13.44 7.08
CA TYR A 123 -0.49 14.79 7.46
C TYR A 123 -1.08 15.17 8.83
N SER A 124 -0.46 16.15 9.49
CA SER A 124 -0.91 16.68 10.77
C SER A 124 -0.36 18.09 11.04
N ASN A 125 -1.12 18.91 11.75
CA ASN A 125 -0.66 20.17 12.34
C ASN A 125 0.16 19.99 13.63
N ILE A 126 0.43 18.76 14.05
CA ILE A 126 1.30 18.40 15.16
C ILE A 126 2.40 17.49 14.62
N ASN A 127 3.60 17.55 15.19
CA ASN A 127 4.70 16.69 14.78
C ASN A 127 4.34 15.21 14.97
N ILE A 128 4.48 14.42 13.91
CA ILE A 128 4.17 12.99 13.85
C ILE A 128 5.41 12.10 13.67
N PHE A 129 6.60 12.68 13.48
CA PHE A 129 7.79 11.94 13.09
C PHE A 129 8.46 11.22 14.26
N GLY A 130 8.87 9.97 14.02
CA GLY A 130 9.59 9.14 14.99
C GLY A 130 8.72 8.67 16.16
N LEU A 131 7.40 8.81 16.05
CA LEU A 131 6.45 8.46 17.10
C LEU A 131 5.73 7.16 16.75
N VAL A 132 5.79 6.17 17.64
CA VAL A 132 4.99 4.95 17.51
C VAL A 132 3.51 5.31 17.70
N ARG A 133 2.70 5.02 16.68
CA ARG A 133 1.26 5.28 16.66
C ARG A 133 0.53 4.10 16.03
N LEU A 134 -0.12 3.30 16.87
CA LEU A 134 -0.99 2.20 16.44
C LEU A 134 -2.36 2.70 15.97
N LEU A 135 -2.75 3.91 16.39
CA LEU A 135 -4.05 4.51 16.07
C LEU A 135 -3.93 5.88 15.38
N PRO A 136 -4.83 6.18 14.44
CA PRO A 136 -5.90 5.27 13.96
C PRO A 136 -5.31 4.14 13.10
N GLY A 137 -5.91 2.95 13.20
CA GLY A 137 -5.52 1.75 12.48
C GLY A 137 -6.75 1.06 11.88
N VAL A 138 -6.57 0.24 10.84
CA VAL A 138 -7.66 -0.42 10.13
C VAL A 138 -7.36 -1.89 9.99
N SER A 139 -8.13 -2.72 10.69
CA SER A 139 -8.07 -4.16 10.55
C SER A 139 -8.99 -4.62 9.40
N MET A 140 -8.47 -5.46 8.52
CA MET A 140 -9.20 -6.08 7.42
C MET A 140 -9.00 -7.58 7.45
N TRP A 141 -10.03 -8.34 7.10
CA TRP A 141 -9.94 -9.80 7.09
C TRP A 141 -10.83 -10.41 6.02
N ASN A 142 -10.45 -11.61 5.60
CA ASN A 142 -11.27 -12.43 4.73
C ASN A 142 -12.57 -12.85 5.45
N THR A 143 -13.70 -12.83 4.75
CA THR A 143 -14.99 -13.23 5.32
C THR A 143 -15.07 -14.73 5.60
N LEU A 144 -14.25 -15.55 4.91
CA LEU A 144 -14.14 -16.99 5.13
C LEU A 144 -13.19 -17.27 6.31
N ASN A 145 -13.61 -18.19 7.15
CA ASN A 145 -12.77 -18.77 8.20
C ASN A 145 -11.82 -19.82 7.58
N LYS A 146 -10.74 -20.14 8.30
CA LYS A 146 -9.89 -21.28 7.96
C LYS A 146 -10.68 -22.59 8.02
N THR A 147 -10.31 -23.55 7.17
CA THR A 147 -10.95 -24.87 7.07
C THR A 147 -10.54 -25.85 8.17
N SER A 148 -9.37 -25.64 8.80
CA SER A 148 -8.83 -26.47 9.88
C SER A 148 -8.32 -25.59 11.04
N PRO A 149 -8.79 -25.80 12.29
CA PRO A 149 -8.36 -25.02 13.45
C PRO A 149 -6.84 -25.05 13.70
N ASP A 150 -6.19 -26.19 13.48
CA ASP A 150 -4.80 -26.42 13.89
C ASP A 150 -3.76 -26.18 12.78
N GLU A 151 -4.10 -26.42 11.50
CA GLU A 151 -3.14 -26.21 10.41
C GLU A 151 -2.93 -24.72 10.08
N GLY A 152 -3.93 -23.87 10.32
CA GLY A 152 -3.95 -22.46 9.92
C GLY A 152 -3.09 -21.52 10.76
N ASN A 153 -3.18 -21.62 12.09
CA ASN A 153 -2.66 -20.58 12.98
C ASN A 153 -1.15 -20.68 13.19
N ILE A 154 -0.62 -21.87 13.49
CA ILE A 154 0.80 -22.04 13.84
C ILE A 154 1.71 -21.57 12.70
N GLY A 155 1.37 -21.91 11.46
CA GLY A 155 2.19 -21.51 10.30
C GLY A 155 2.01 -20.04 9.91
N ALA A 156 0.80 -19.46 10.05
CA ALA A 156 0.59 -18.03 9.72
C ALA A 156 1.19 -17.11 10.79
N GLN A 157 1.00 -17.44 12.07
CA GLN A 157 1.66 -16.75 13.16
C GLN A 157 3.17 -16.92 13.07
N GLY A 158 3.69 -18.15 12.89
CA GLY A 158 5.12 -18.38 12.74
C GLY A 158 5.74 -17.62 11.55
N LEU A 159 5.00 -17.52 10.43
CA LEU A 159 5.38 -16.70 9.29
C LEU A 159 5.49 -15.22 9.67
N ILE A 160 4.47 -14.64 10.30
CA ILE A 160 4.47 -13.23 10.68
C ILE A 160 5.48 -12.94 11.80
N PHE A 161 5.60 -13.80 12.82
CA PHE A 161 6.64 -13.68 13.85
C PHE A 161 8.05 -13.61 13.23
N SER A 162 8.33 -14.48 12.27
CA SER A 162 9.59 -14.44 11.52
C SER A 162 9.75 -13.10 10.79
N LEU A 163 8.72 -12.56 10.16
CA LEU A 163 8.78 -11.28 9.47
C LEU A 163 8.99 -10.10 10.44
N VAL A 164 8.25 -10.07 11.55
CA VAL A 164 8.33 -9.04 12.60
C VAL A 164 9.73 -8.97 13.22
N ASP A 165 10.42 -10.10 13.35
CA ASP A 165 11.77 -10.16 13.92
C ASP A 165 12.84 -9.61 12.97
N HIS A 166 12.66 -9.75 11.64
CA HIS A 166 13.67 -9.39 10.65
C HIS A 166 13.46 -8.02 10.02
N ALA A 167 12.21 -7.64 9.73
CA ALA A 167 11.90 -6.41 9.00
C ALA A 167 12.55 -5.14 9.60
N PRO A 168 12.59 -4.91 10.93
CA PRO A 168 13.22 -3.72 11.51
C PRO A 168 14.69 -3.50 11.15
N TYR A 169 15.40 -4.57 10.76
CA TYR A 169 16.83 -4.55 10.44
C TYR A 169 17.12 -4.51 8.93
N THR A 170 16.09 -4.53 8.10
CA THR A 170 16.22 -4.39 6.64
C THR A 170 16.35 -2.92 6.24
N GLU A 171 16.94 -2.65 5.07
CA GLU A 171 17.14 -1.28 4.56
C GLU A 171 15.83 -0.49 4.45
N ASN A 172 14.73 -1.14 4.04
CA ASN A 172 13.43 -0.50 3.84
C ASN A 172 12.46 -0.68 5.02
N MET A 173 12.90 -1.31 6.12
CA MET A 173 12.05 -1.76 7.21
C MET A 173 10.81 -2.55 6.72
N PHE A 174 11.04 -3.41 5.73
CA PHE A 174 10.02 -4.11 4.97
C PHE A 174 10.50 -5.54 4.69
N GLU A 175 9.64 -6.52 4.89
CA GLU A 175 9.96 -7.91 4.58
C GLU A 175 8.71 -8.64 4.09
N THR A 176 8.92 -9.61 3.19
CA THR A 176 7.88 -10.49 2.68
C THR A 176 8.34 -11.94 2.75
N LYS A 177 7.42 -12.87 2.92
CA LYS A 177 7.75 -14.29 2.94
C LYS A 177 6.58 -15.12 2.47
N GLU A 178 6.93 -16.16 1.72
CA GLU A 178 6.01 -17.20 1.30
C GLU A 178 6.39 -18.53 1.98
N THR A 179 5.40 -19.30 2.41
CA THR A 179 5.63 -20.65 2.94
C THR A 179 4.60 -21.65 2.40
N VAL A 180 5.03 -22.89 2.25
CA VAL A 180 4.19 -24.00 1.80
C VAL A 180 3.36 -24.54 2.97
N VAL A 181 2.08 -24.80 2.74
CA VAL A 181 1.21 -25.42 3.75
C VAL A 181 1.18 -26.93 3.53
N GLY A 182 1.80 -27.68 4.44
CA GLY A 182 1.88 -29.14 4.36
C GLY A 182 2.58 -29.63 3.09
N ASN A 183 2.08 -30.72 2.51
CA ASN A 183 2.58 -31.29 1.24
C ASN A 183 1.76 -30.86 0.01
N GLY A 184 0.86 -29.87 0.18
CA GLY A 184 -0.09 -29.44 -0.84
C GLY A 184 0.42 -28.30 -1.73
N PRO A 185 -0.41 -27.87 -2.72
CA PRO A 185 -0.13 -26.70 -3.55
C PRO A 185 -0.36 -25.37 -2.81
N ASP A 186 -0.99 -25.40 -1.63
CA ASP A 186 -1.37 -24.21 -0.89
C ASP A 186 -0.14 -23.45 -0.38
N ARG A 187 -0.22 -22.13 -0.52
CA ARG A 187 0.83 -21.17 -0.14
C ARG A 187 0.27 -20.15 0.84
N ARG A 188 1.09 -19.75 1.79
CA ARG A 188 0.84 -18.60 2.66
C ARG A 188 1.82 -17.51 2.32
N TYR A 189 1.29 -16.30 2.21
CA TYR A 189 2.08 -15.10 2.00
C TYR A 189 1.91 -14.18 3.21
N GLY A 190 3.00 -13.54 3.60
CA GLY A 190 3.03 -12.56 4.68
C GLY A 190 3.92 -11.40 4.31
N LEU A 191 3.59 -10.23 4.83
CA LEU A 191 4.31 -8.98 4.63
C LEU A 191 4.17 -8.13 5.88
N VAL A 192 5.25 -7.48 6.30
CA VAL A 192 5.23 -6.48 7.37
C VAL A 192 6.06 -5.28 6.95
N GLN A 193 5.70 -4.10 7.46
CA GLN A 193 6.41 -2.87 7.13
C GLN A 193 6.32 -1.86 8.27
N CYS A 194 7.43 -1.20 8.55
CA CYS A 194 7.45 0.00 9.40
C CYS A 194 7.58 1.26 8.56
N SER A 195 7.07 2.36 9.11
CA SER A 195 7.42 3.68 8.62
C SER A 195 8.89 4.01 8.94
N ARG A 196 9.58 4.60 7.97
CA ARG A 196 11.03 4.79 8.00
C ARG A 196 11.49 6.02 8.78
N ASP A 197 10.56 6.75 9.41
CA ASP A 197 10.86 7.74 10.45
C ASP A 197 11.10 7.09 11.82
N LEU A 198 10.77 5.81 12.00
CA LEU A 198 11.04 5.08 13.24
C LEU A 198 12.48 4.56 13.26
N ASN A 199 13.05 4.44 14.45
CA ASN A 199 14.28 3.68 14.65
C ASN A 199 13.97 2.17 14.80
N VAL A 200 15.01 1.34 14.74
CA VAL A 200 14.89 -0.14 14.82
C VAL A 200 14.08 -0.58 16.04
N SER A 201 14.39 -0.07 17.23
CA SER A 201 13.69 -0.45 18.46
C SER A 201 12.21 -0.07 18.44
N ALA A 202 11.89 1.12 17.93
CA ALA A 202 10.52 1.61 17.81
C ALA A 202 9.73 0.80 16.77
N CYS A 203 10.36 0.45 15.64
CA CYS A 203 9.79 -0.43 14.63
C CYS A 203 9.52 -1.83 15.19
N SER A 204 10.49 -2.44 15.89
CA SER A 204 10.30 -3.75 16.54
C SER A 204 9.15 -3.74 17.54
N SER A 205 9.03 -2.70 18.37
CA SER A 205 7.91 -2.57 19.31
C SER A 205 6.58 -2.45 18.57
N CYS A 206 6.50 -1.57 17.57
CA CYS A 206 5.29 -1.32 16.77
C CYS A 206 4.77 -2.60 16.12
N LEU A 207 5.65 -3.37 15.46
CA LEU A 207 5.26 -4.61 14.80
C LEU A 207 4.81 -5.71 15.79
N ARG A 208 5.40 -5.77 16.98
CA ARG A 208 4.97 -6.69 18.05
C ARG A 208 3.60 -6.30 18.60
N ASP A 209 3.39 -5.02 18.91
CA ASP A 209 2.11 -4.52 19.40
C ASP A 209 0.98 -4.71 18.36
N LEU A 210 1.30 -4.58 17.07
CA LEU A 210 0.39 -4.93 15.98
C LEU A 210 0.09 -6.43 16.00
N LEU A 211 1.11 -7.29 16.06
CA LEU A 211 0.91 -8.73 16.08
C LEU A 211 -0.02 -9.18 17.24
N ASP A 212 0.11 -8.59 18.41
CA ASP A 212 -0.77 -8.87 19.56
C ASP A 212 -2.24 -8.48 19.29
N GLN A 213 -2.50 -7.46 18.46
CA GLN A 213 -3.87 -7.11 18.06
C GLN A 213 -4.51 -8.16 17.14
N THR A 214 -3.71 -8.94 16.40
CA THR A 214 -4.24 -9.97 15.49
C THR A 214 -4.97 -11.08 16.23
N GLU A 215 -4.54 -11.38 17.47
CA GLU A 215 -5.16 -12.38 18.34
C GLU A 215 -6.62 -12.00 18.67
N ASN A 216 -6.89 -10.70 18.80
CA ASN A 216 -8.20 -10.19 19.21
C ASN A 216 -9.19 -10.04 18.05
N CYS A 217 -8.74 -10.04 16.79
CA CYS A 217 -9.62 -9.75 15.65
C CYS A 217 -9.74 -10.88 14.62
N CYS A 218 -8.63 -11.57 14.30
CA CYS A 218 -8.50 -12.07 12.94
C CYS A 218 -7.80 -13.43 12.79
N ILE A 219 -7.29 -14.03 13.87
CA ILE A 219 -6.51 -15.27 13.79
C ILE A 219 -7.27 -16.45 13.14
N GLU A 220 -8.61 -16.50 13.30
CA GLU A 220 -9.45 -17.56 12.73
C GLU A 220 -9.79 -17.35 11.24
N LYS A 221 -9.32 -16.25 10.63
CA LYS A 221 -9.62 -15.87 9.25
C LYS A 221 -8.60 -16.43 8.27
N ARG A 222 -9.04 -16.72 7.04
CA ARG A 222 -8.16 -17.23 5.97
C ARG A 222 -7.04 -16.26 5.60
N GLY A 223 -7.25 -14.97 5.81
CA GLY A 223 -6.26 -13.91 5.63
C GLY A 223 -6.70 -12.65 6.37
N TRP A 224 -5.73 -11.85 6.79
CA TRP A 224 -5.94 -10.65 7.57
C TRP A 224 -4.82 -9.64 7.35
N ARG A 225 -5.12 -8.38 7.68
CA ARG A 225 -4.22 -7.23 7.67
C ARG A 225 -4.63 -6.32 8.82
N ILE A 226 -3.65 -5.67 9.43
CA ILE A 226 -3.82 -4.66 10.48
C ILE A 226 -2.92 -3.46 10.20
#